data_AF-A0A6N6TBX2-F1
#
_entry.id   AF-A0A6N6TBX2-F1
#
_cell.length_a   1.000
_cell.length_b   1.000
_cell.length_c   1.000
_cell.angle_alpha   90.00
_cell.angle_beta   90.00
_cell.angle_gamma   90.00
#
_symmetry.space_group_name_H-M   'P 1'
#
loop_
_entity.id
_entity.type
_entity.pdbx_description
1 polymer ?
#
loop_
_entity_poly.entity_id
_entity_poly.type
_entity_poly.pdbx_seq_one_letter_code
_entity_poly.pdbx_strand_id
1 'polypeptide(L)'
;METVKQRQTCYGAIHSHKTKPLLAPCEQGKRESAAFFTKYLQAIYWGRKKARDYRGFTLVELLLTLVIVGTLTTMAANSYNEYKDRSKAAQAKSDILFIESKIEFFYNENLKYPESIDELKGQIPFLDPWGNPYQYLNITTTNGKGKVRKDHNLVPLNSDYDLYSMGKDGKSVSPLTAKASRDDIVRANNGAFVGLASEY
;
A
#
# COMPACT_ATOMS: atom_id res chain seq x y z
N MET A 1 -33.15 8.07 -45.08
CA MET A 1 -33.48 6.80 -44.40
C MET A 1 -32.97 5.68 -45.27
N GLU A 2 -31.96 4.98 -44.78
CA GLU A 2 -31.50 3.61 -45.09
C GLU A 2 -29.97 3.57 -44.96
N THR A 3 -29.53 2.86 -43.92
CA THR A 3 -28.15 2.79 -43.47
C THR A 3 -27.38 1.74 -44.26
N VAL A 4 -26.41 2.18 -45.06
CA VAL A 4 -25.37 1.35 -45.66
C VAL A 4 -24.44 0.87 -44.55
N LYS A 5 -24.43 -0.44 -44.28
CA LYS A 5 -23.48 -1.06 -43.33
C LYS A 5 -22.35 -1.72 -44.12
N GLN A 6 -21.24 -1.01 -44.24
CA GLN A 6 -19.93 -1.56 -44.62
C GLN A 6 -19.61 -2.78 -43.76
N ARG A 7 -19.33 -3.92 -44.41
CA ARG A 7 -18.47 -4.96 -43.83
C ARG A 7 -17.19 -4.98 -44.65
N GLN A 8 -16.19 -4.30 -44.14
CA GLN A 8 -14.84 -4.41 -44.63
C GLN A 8 -14.20 -5.62 -43.95
N THR A 9 -13.83 -6.60 -44.77
CA THR A 9 -12.92 -7.70 -44.45
C THR A 9 -11.48 -7.20 -44.40
N CYS A 10 -10.67 -7.74 -43.48
CA CYS A 10 -9.25 -8.11 -43.64
C CYS A 10 -8.76 -8.70 -42.31
N TYR A 11 -8.56 -10.02 -42.24
CA TYR A 11 -7.28 -10.73 -42.39
C TYR A 11 -6.31 -10.54 -41.23
N GLY A 12 -5.94 -11.66 -40.58
CA GLY A 12 -4.92 -11.73 -39.54
C GLY A 12 -4.72 -13.18 -39.10
N ALA A 13 -3.84 -13.88 -39.80
CA ALA A 13 -3.52 -15.29 -39.65
C ALA A 13 -2.89 -15.61 -38.29
N ILE A 14 -3.23 -16.77 -37.73
CA ILE A 14 -2.38 -17.46 -36.75
C ILE A 14 -2.28 -18.92 -37.17
N HIS A 15 -1.13 -19.28 -37.75
CA HIS A 15 -0.65 -20.65 -37.93
C HIS A 15 -0.49 -21.27 -36.53
N SER A 16 -1.25 -22.32 -36.21
CA SER A 16 -0.97 -23.74 -36.47
C SER A 16 -0.30 -24.44 -35.28
N HIS A 17 -1.11 -25.04 -34.41
CA HIS A 17 -0.77 -26.32 -33.80
C HIS A 17 -2.03 -27.20 -33.71
N LYS A 18 -2.08 -28.18 -34.65
CA LYS A 18 -2.85 -29.42 -34.69
C LYS A 18 -4.03 -29.56 -33.71
N THR A 19 -5.23 -29.24 -34.19
CA THR A 19 -6.45 -29.99 -33.85
C THR A 19 -7.35 -30.08 -35.08
N LYS A 20 -7.95 -31.25 -35.28
CA LYS A 20 -8.78 -31.61 -36.45
C LYS A 20 -9.99 -30.67 -36.58
N PRO A 21 -10.38 -30.22 -37.78
CA PRO A 21 -11.66 -29.54 -37.99
C PRO A 21 -12.80 -30.55 -37.97
N LEU A 22 -13.74 -30.38 -37.04
CA LEU A 22 -15.03 -31.08 -37.07
C LEU A 22 -15.97 -30.25 -37.96
N LEU A 23 -16.18 -30.72 -39.19
CA LEU A 23 -17.25 -30.25 -40.07
C LEU A 23 -18.59 -30.65 -39.45
N ALA A 24 -19.38 -29.69 -38.98
CA ALA A 24 -20.79 -29.92 -38.68
C ALA A 24 -21.63 -29.49 -39.90
N PRO A 25 -22.48 -30.37 -40.45
CA PRO A 25 -23.43 -29.98 -41.48
C PRO A 25 -24.53 -29.08 -40.89
N CYS A 26 -24.94 -28.11 -41.70
CA CYS A 26 -26.06 -27.22 -41.42
C CYS A 26 -27.36 -28.01 -41.62
N GLU A 27 -28.00 -28.46 -40.53
CA GLU A 27 -29.32 -29.08 -40.63
C GLU A 27 -30.42 -28.01 -40.62
N GLN A 28 -31.24 -28.11 -41.66
CA GLN A 28 -32.38 -27.26 -41.96
C GLN A 28 -33.54 -27.50 -40.98
N GLY A 29 -34.36 -26.46 -40.84
CA GLY A 29 -35.32 -26.31 -39.76
C GLY A 29 -36.44 -27.34 -39.67
N LYS A 30 -37.03 -27.40 -38.47
CA LYS A 30 -38.43 -27.77 -38.27
C LYS A 30 -39.13 -26.67 -37.48
N ARG A 31 -40.12 -26.07 -38.15
CA ARG A 31 -41.14 -25.22 -37.54
C ARG A 31 -41.99 -26.10 -36.64
N GLU A 32 -41.88 -25.95 -35.33
CA GLU A 32 -42.88 -26.50 -34.41
C GLU A 32 -43.64 -25.39 -33.69
N SER A 33 -44.94 -25.48 -33.89
CA SER A 33 -46.03 -24.58 -33.56
C SER A 33 -46.04 -24.06 -32.14
N ALA A 34 -46.52 -22.82 -32.04
CA ALA A 34 -46.80 -22.01 -30.85
C ALA A 34 -47.87 -22.58 -29.88
N ALA A 35 -47.99 -23.89 -29.74
CA ALA A 35 -49.04 -24.54 -28.95
C ALA A 35 -48.52 -25.42 -27.79
N PHE A 36 -47.20 -25.49 -27.56
CA PHE A 36 -46.64 -26.25 -26.43
C PHE A 36 -46.28 -25.40 -25.20
N PHE A 37 -46.25 -24.08 -25.33
CA PHE A 37 -45.77 -23.20 -24.26
C PHE A 37 -46.82 -22.78 -23.23
N THR A 38 -48.10 -23.13 -23.42
CA THR A 38 -49.19 -22.67 -22.55
C THR A 38 -49.62 -23.67 -21.48
N LYS A 39 -49.14 -24.92 -21.50
CA LYS A 39 -49.43 -25.89 -20.42
C LYS A 39 -48.48 -25.84 -19.22
N TYR A 40 -47.33 -25.16 -19.33
CA TYR A 40 -46.39 -25.05 -18.21
C TYR A 40 -46.57 -23.77 -17.35
N LEU A 41 -47.45 -22.84 -17.76
CA LEU A 41 -47.63 -21.55 -17.08
C LEU A 41 -48.82 -21.47 -16.12
N GLN A 42 -49.43 -22.60 -15.73
CA GLN A 42 -50.51 -22.62 -14.71
C GLN A 42 -50.15 -23.39 -13.43
N ALA A 43 -48.93 -23.90 -13.29
CA ALA A 43 -48.48 -24.63 -12.10
C ALA A 43 -47.53 -23.82 -11.18
N ILE A 44 -47.41 -22.50 -11.34
CA ILE A 44 -46.48 -21.64 -10.56
C ILE A 44 -47.20 -20.55 -9.75
N TYR A 45 -48.54 -20.52 -9.73
CA TYR A 45 -49.32 -19.52 -9.00
C TYR A 45 -50.10 -20.09 -7.81
N TRP A 46 -49.47 -20.96 -7.02
CA TRP A 46 -49.90 -21.27 -5.66
C TRP A 46 -48.78 -20.94 -4.68
N GLY A 47 -48.38 -19.66 -4.67
CA GLY A 47 -47.56 -19.10 -3.62
C GLY A 47 -48.31 -19.18 -2.30
N ARG A 48 -48.07 -20.24 -1.52
CA ARG A 48 -48.35 -20.27 -0.08
C ARG A 48 -47.71 -19.01 0.50
N LYS A 49 -48.51 -17.98 0.82
CA LYS A 49 -48.06 -16.87 1.64
C LYS A 49 -47.69 -17.46 3.01
N LYS A 50 -46.41 -17.77 3.22
CA LYS A 50 -45.89 -17.98 4.58
C LYS A 50 -46.23 -16.71 5.34
N ALA A 51 -47.09 -16.82 6.36
CA ALA A 51 -47.30 -15.75 7.31
C ALA A 51 -45.92 -15.35 7.82
N ARG A 52 -45.53 -14.10 7.57
CA ARG A 52 -44.24 -13.58 7.99
C ARG A 52 -44.35 -13.39 9.51
N ASP A 53 -43.69 -14.27 10.25
CA ASP A 53 -43.63 -14.24 11.71
C ASP A 53 -42.85 -12.98 12.09
N TYR A 54 -43.55 -11.88 12.38
CA TYR A 54 -42.93 -10.61 12.78
C TYR A 54 -42.49 -10.73 14.24
N ARG A 55 -41.38 -11.44 14.47
CA ARG A 55 -40.66 -11.41 15.74
C ARG A 55 -39.90 -10.08 15.80
N GLY A 56 -40.36 -9.15 16.63
CA GLY A 56 -39.65 -7.91 16.92
C GLY A 56 -38.42 -8.19 17.79
N PHE A 57 -37.38 -7.36 17.64
CA PHE A 57 -36.21 -7.38 18.51
C PHE A 57 -36.61 -7.06 19.95
N THR A 58 -36.07 -7.79 20.92
CA THR A 58 -36.27 -7.47 22.33
C THR A 58 -35.35 -6.31 22.74
N LEU A 59 -35.74 -5.53 23.76
CA LEU A 59 -34.86 -4.49 24.31
C LEU A 59 -33.52 -5.08 24.80
N VAL A 60 -33.56 -6.30 25.34
CA VAL A 60 -32.37 -7.01 25.83
C VAL A 60 -31.42 -7.36 24.67
N GLU A 61 -31.93 -7.73 23.50
CA GLU A 61 -31.13 -8.08 22.33
C GLU A 61 -30.38 -6.88 21.75
N LEU A 62 -31.03 -5.71 21.73
CA LEU A 62 -30.37 -4.46 21.36
C LEU A 62 -29.31 -4.06 22.38
N LEU A 63 -29.61 -4.16 23.68
CA LEU A 63 -28.66 -3.86 24.75
C LEU A 63 -27.42 -4.75 24.67
N LEU A 64 -27.59 -6.07 24.52
CA LEU A 64 -26.48 -7.00 24.39
C LEU A 64 -25.65 -6.72 23.14
N THR A 65 -26.30 -6.41 22.02
CA THR A 65 -25.62 -6.10 20.75
C THR A 65 -24.76 -4.84 20.88
N LEU A 66 -25.28 -3.78 21.50
CA LEU A 66 -24.52 -2.54 21.73
C LEU A 66 -23.32 -2.77 22.65
N VAL A 67 -23.48 -3.64 23.66
CA VAL A 67 -22.35 -4.04 24.52
C VAL A 67 -21.27 -4.74 23.71
N ILE A 68 -21.63 -5.71 22.86
CA ILE A 68 -20.66 -6.45 22.03
C ILE A 68 -19.99 -5.54 20.99
N VAL A 69 -20.77 -4.70 20.30
CA VAL A 69 -20.22 -3.76 19.32
C VAL A 69 -19.31 -2.73 20.00
N GLY A 70 -19.70 -2.24 21.17
CA GLY A 70 -18.89 -1.31 21.96
C GLY A 70 -17.53 -1.91 22.35
N THR A 71 -17.50 -3.15 22.83
CA THR A 71 -16.24 -3.82 23.20
C THR A 71 -15.36 -4.13 21.99
N LEU A 72 -15.94 -4.56 20.87
CA LEU A 72 -15.17 -4.81 19.64
C LEU A 72 -14.59 -3.53 19.05
N THR A 73 -15.34 -2.42 19.12
CA THR A 73 -14.90 -1.13 18.56
C THR A 73 -13.65 -0.60 19.26
N THR A 74 -13.57 -0.72 20.60
CA THR A 74 -12.38 -0.27 21.35
C THR A 74 -11.15 -1.11 21.04
N MET A 75 -11.29 -2.44 20.91
CA MET A 75 -10.19 -3.32 20.49
C MET A 75 -9.71 -3.00 19.07
N ALA A 76 -10.65 -2.78 18.14
CA ALA A 76 -10.34 -2.47 16.75
C ALA A 76 -9.57 -1.15 16.59
N ALA A 77 -9.93 -0.12 17.38
CA ALA A 77 -9.28 1.19 17.30
C ALA A 77 -7.78 1.15 17.65
N ASN A 78 -7.39 0.43 18.70
CA ASN A 78 -5.98 0.32 19.11
C ASN A 78 -5.15 -0.44 18.06
N SER A 79 -5.66 -1.58 17.57
CA SER A 79 -4.97 -2.38 16.55
C SER A 79 -4.77 -1.61 15.24
N TYR A 80 -5.75 -0.79 14.86
CA TYR A 80 -5.67 0.03 13.65
C TYR A 80 -4.57 1.10 13.73
N ASN A 81 -4.38 1.73 14.89
CA ASN A 81 -3.33 2.74 15.07
C ASN A 81 -1.92 2.13 14.92
N GLU A 82 -1.67 0.96 15.50
CA GLU A 82 -0.38 0.25 15.35
C GLU A 82 -0.10 -0.16 13.90
N TYR A 83 -1.14 -0.57 13.16
CA TYR A 83 -1.02 -0.87 11.74
C TYR A 83 -0.64 0.38 10.94
N LYS A 84 -1.29 1.51 11.20
CA LYS A 84 -0.96 2.79 10.55
C LYS A 84 0.47 3.22 10.85
N ASP A 85 0.92 3.13 12.09
CA ASP A 85 2.28 3.51 12.48
C ASP A 85 3.32 2.64 11.78
N ARG A 86 3.10 1.32 11.67
CA ARG A 86 3.97 0.41 10.89
C ARG A 86 3.98 0.74 9.40
N SER A 87 2.82 1.07 8.82
CA SER A 87 2.74 1.48 7.42
C SER A 87 3.51 2.78 7.16
N LYS A 88 3.42 3.75 8.08
CA LYS A 88 4.19 5.00 8.01
C LYS A 88 5.69 4.75 8.15
N ALA A 89 6.11 3.90 9.09
CA ALA A 89 7.52 3.52 9.21
C ALA A 89 8.05 2.83 7.94
N ALA A 90 7.28 1.93 7.34
CA ALA A 90 7.65 1.30 6.07
C ALA A 90 7.80 2.33 4.93
N GLN A 91 6.88 3.29 4.83
CA GLN A 91 6.98 4.39 3.87
C GLN A 91 8.24 5.24 4.12
N ALA A 92 8.52 5.61 5.36
CA ALA A 92 9.70 6.39 5.72
C ALA A 92 11.00 5.65 5.37
N LYS A 93 11.05 4.32 5.55
CA LYS A 93 12.19 3.48 5.10
C LYS A 93 12.37 3.57 3.58
N SER A 94 11.29 3.49 2.80
CA SER A 94 11.35 3.65 1.34
C SER A 94 11.79 5.06 0.91
N ASP A 95 11.29 6.09 1.59
CA ASP A 95 11.66 7.48 1.32
C ASP A 95 13.16 7.73 1.60
N ILE A 96 13.71 7.17 2.68
CA ILE A 96 15.15 7.25 2.99
C ILE A 96 15.99 6.58 1.90
N LEU A 97 15.61 5.38 1.45
CA LEU A 97 16.32 4.69 0.36
C LEU A 97 16.26 5.49 -0.96
N PHE A 98 15.14 6.16 -1.21
CA PHE A 98 14.99 7.02 -2.38
C PHE A 98 15.89 8.27 -2.28
N ILE A 99 15.93 8.92 -1.12
CA ILE A 99 16.80 10.08 -0.87
C ILE A 99 18.28 9.66 -0.98
N GLU A 100 18.66 8.52 -0.42
CA GLU A 100 20.01 7.94 -0.54
C GLU A 100 20.42 7.79 -2.00
N SER A 101 19.57 7.21 -2.86
CA SER A 101 19.85 7.09 -4.29
C SER A 101 20.07 8.46 -4.96
N LYS A 102 19.36 9.51 -4.52
CA LYS A 102 19.59 10.89 -5.01
C LYS A 102 20.91 11.47 -4.54
N ILE A 103 21.30 11.20 -3.30
CA ILE A 103 22.60 11.60 -2.75
C ILE A 103 23.73 10.90 -3.52
N GLU A 104 23.61 9.61 -3.80
CA GLU A 104 24.58 8.86 -4.59
C GLU A 104 24.70 9.41 -6.02
N PHE A 105 23.56 9.72 -6.65
CA PHE A 105 23.55 10.38 -7.96
C PHE A 105 24.29 11.72 -7.92
N PHE A 106 24.03 12.55 -6.90
CA PHE A 106 24.72 13.83 -6.71
C PHE A 106 26.23 13.64 -6.51
N TYR A 107 26.63 12.63 -5.72
CA TYR A 107 28.03 12.30 -5.50
C TYR A 107 28.71 11.88 -6.81
N ASN A 108 28.05 11.09 -7.65
CA ASN A 108 28.60 10.68 -8.96
C ASN A 108 28.80 11.87 -9.91
N GLU A 109 27.97 12.92 -9.83
CA GLU A 109 28.13 14.14 -10.63
C GLU A 109 29.22 15.08 -10.10
N ASN A 110 29.33 15.23 -8.77
CA ASN A 110 30.12 16.29 -8.15
C ASN A 110 31.37 15.79 -7.40
N LEU A 111 31.54 14.47 -7.27
CA LEU A 111 32.57 13.80 -6.47
C LEU A 111 32.62 14.25 -5.00
N LYS A 112 31.50 14.76 -4.49
CA LYS A 112 31.32 15.20 -3.11
C LYS A 112 29.87 14.98 -2.67
N TYR A 113 29.68 14.70 -1.38
CA TYR A 113 28.35 14.69 -0.79
C TYR A 113 27.78 16.12 -0.69
N PRO A 114 26.46 16.30 -0.78
CA PRO A 114 25.84 17.60 -0.63
C PRO A 114 26.05 18.14 0.80
N GLU A 115 26.00 19.47 1.00
CA GLU A 115 26.07 20.05 2.35
C GLU A 115 24.70 20.10 3.03
N SER A 116 23.63 20.22 2.24
CA SER A 116 22.23 20.17 2.68
C SER A 116 21.41 19.27 1.77
N ILE A 117 20.32 18.71 2.29
CA ILE A 117 19.34 17.94 1.52
C ILE A 117 18.71 18.77 0.39
N ASP A 118 18.68 20.10 0.53
CA ASP A 118 18.11 21.04 -0.45
C ASP A 118 18.94 21.14 -1.75
N GLU A 119 20.20 20.69 -1.74
CA GLU A 119 21.05 20.69 -2.93
C GLU A 119 20.69 19.55 -3.90
N LEU A 120 19.91 18.58 -3.44
CA LEU A 120 19.47 17.45 -4.26
C LEU A 120 18.51 17.93 -5.35
N LYS A 121 18.89 17.70 -6.61
CA LYS A 121 18.03 18.02 -7.76
C LYS A 121 16.86 17.05 -7.86
N GLY A 122 15.67 17.58 -8.12
CA GLY A 122 14.46 16.81 -8.42
C GLY A 122 13.46 16.77 -7.26
N GLN A 123 12.38 16.02 -7.46
CA GLN A 123 11.34 15.87 -6.45
C GLN A 123 11.77 14.82 -5.42
N ILE A 124 12.15 15.27 -4.23
CA ILE A 124 12.39 14.44 -3.05
C ILE A 124 11.27 14.65 -2.03
N PRO A 125 10.92 13.63 -1.21
CA PRO A 125 10.04 13.84 -0.07
C PRO A 125 10.80 14.66 0.99
N PHE A 126 10.35 15.88 1.25
CA PHE A 126 10.93 16.74 2.29
C PHE A 126 10.40 16.38 3.69
N LEU A 127 9.17 15.88 3.76
CA LEU A 127 8.49 15.53 5.00
C LEU A 127 8.27 14.02 5.05
N ASP A 128 8.47 13.47 6.24
CA ASP A 128 8.14 12.10 6.55
C ASP A 128 6.62 11.88 6.69
N PRO A 129 6.15 10.62 6.83
CA PRO A 129 4.73 10.32 6.93
C PRO A 129 4.03 10.85 8.20
N TRP A 130 4.79 11.38 9.16
CA TRP A 130 4.27 12.06 10.35
C TRP A 130 4.27 13.58 10.21
N GLY A 131 4.85 14.12 9.13
CA GLY A 131 4.90 15.54 8.82
C GLY A 131 6.17 16.24 9.32
N ASN A 132 7.16 15.48 9.78
CA ASN A 132 8.44 16.00 10.23
C ASN A 132 9.44 16.04 9.07
N PRO A 133 10.34 17.04 9.01
CA PRO A 133 11.36 17.09 7.95
C PRO A 133 12.40 15.99 8.12
N TYR A 134 12.80 15.36 7.00
CA TYR A 134 13.95 14.47 6.98
C TYR A 134 15.21 15.22 7.39
N GLN A 135 16.04 14.57 8.20
CA GLN A 135 17.28 15.12 8.72
C GLN A 135 18.46 14.56 7.94
N TYR A 136 19.33 15.46 7.49
CA TYR A 136 20.55 15.14 6.78
C TYR A 136 21.73 15.84 7.43
N LEU A 137 22.85 15.13 7.56
CA LEU A 137 24.11 15.70 8.03
C LEU A 137 25.28 15.09 7.28
N ASN A 138 26.03 15.91 6.56
CA ASN A 138 27.31 15.51 5.97
C ASN A 138 28.38 15.37 7.06
N ILE A 139 28.86 14.14 7.30
CA ILE A 139 29.84 13.86 8.37
C ILE A 139 31.25 14.25 7.94
N THR A 140 31.55 14.12 6.63
CA THR A 140 32.86 14.42 6.05
C THR A 140 33.24 15.89 6.21
N THR A 141 32.29 16.80 6.03
CA THR A 141 32.53 18.26 6.18
C THR A 141 32.52 18.69 7.65
N THR A 142 31.68 18.06 8.49
CA THR A 142 31.47 18.48 9.88
C THR A 142 32.45 17.87 10.89
N ASN A 143 33.37 17.01 10.44
CA ASN A 143 34.36 16.32 11.28
C ASN A 143 33.75 15.64 12.53
N GLY A 144 32.53 15.12 12.39
CA GLY A 144 31.88 14.35 13.45
C GLY A 144 31.47 15.12 14.71
N LYS A 145 31.44 16.47 14.70
CA LYS A 145 31.17 17.25 15.92
C LYS A 145 29.71 17.20 16.36
N GLY A 146 29.43 16.39 17.39
CA GLY A 146 28.28 16.47 18.30
C GLY A 146 26.90 16.10 17.73
N LYS A 147 26.68 16.29 16.43
CA LYS A 147 25.41 16.05 15.75
C LYS A 147 25.30 14.68 15.08
N VAL A 148 26.41 13.96 15.00
CA VAL A 148 26.46 12.63 14.38
C VAL A 148 25.74 11.63 15.27
N ARG A 149 24.89 10.83 14.63
CA ARG A 149 24.13 9.79 15.31
C ARG A 149 25.03 8.64 15.73
N LYS A 150 24.74 8.06 16.88
CA LYS A 150 25.60 7.07 17.53
C LYS A 150 24.84 5.84 17.97
N ASP A 151 25.47 4.69 17.85
CA ASP A 151 24.96 3.40 18.31
C ASP A 151 24.97 3.27 19.85
N HIS A 152 24.70 2.05 20.33
CA HIS A 152 24.72 1.73 21.75
C HIS A 152 26.11 1.84 22.41
N ASN A 153 27.18 1.73 21.62
CA ASN A 153 28.57 1.88 22.06
C ASN A 153 29.07 3.34 21.92
N LEU A 154 28.18 4.27 21.57
CA LEU A 154 28.50 5.68 21.30
C LEU A 154 29.44 5.87 20.08
N VAL A 155 29.47 4.89 19.18
CA VAL A 155 30.19 4.90 17.91
C VAL A 155 29.28 5.51 16.83
N PRO A 156 29.80 6.38 15.94
CA PRO A 156 29.05 6.88 14.79
C PRO A 156 28.39 5.75 13.98
N LEU A 157 27.11 5.93 13.61
CA LEU A 157 26.38 4.96 12.80
C LEU A 157 26.93 4.85 11.37
N ASN A 158 27.41 5.99 10.85
CA ASN A 158 27.88 6.16 9.49
C ASN A 158 29.20 6.96 9.50
N SER A 159 29.95 6.83 8.41
CA SER A 159 31.17 7.60 8.14
C SER A 159 31.00 8.64 7.03
N ASP A 160 29.99 8.48 6.18
CA ASP A 160 29.70 9.33 5.02
C ASP A 160 28.77 10.51 5.40
N TYR A 161 27.53 10.20 5.73
CA TYR A 161 26.49 11.14 6.11
C TYR A 161 25.43 10.44 6.97
N ASP A 162 24.74 11.20 7.80
CA ASP A 162 23.53 10.73 8.48
C ASP A 162 22.30 11.14 7.69
N LEU A 163 21.35 10.21 7.58
CA LEU A 163 20.03 10.42 6.98
C LEU A 163 18.99 9.68 7.82
N TYR A 164 17.99 10.40 8.32
CA TYR A 164 16.96 9.81 9.17
C TYR A 164 15.65 10.61 9.20
N SER A 165 14.57 9.96 9.63
CA SER A 165 13.31 10.59 10.05
C SER A 165 13.25 10.60 11.58
N MET A 166 12.65 11.66 12.15
CA MET A 166 12.50 11.86 13.60
C MET A 166 11.33 11.07 14.20
N GLY A 167 10.76 10.12 13.44
CA GLY A 167 9.66 9.30 13.91
C GLY A 167 8.37 10.08 14.17
N LYS A 168 7.55 9.53 15.07
CA LYS A 168 6.19 10.01 15.34
C LYS A 168 6.20 11.20 16.29
N ASP A 169 7.14 11.23 17.24
CA ASP A 169 7.19 12.27 18.26
C ASP A 169 7.94 13.53 17.81
N GLY A 170 8.70 13.44 16.70
CA GLY A 170 9.46 14.54 16.10
C GLY A 170 10.66 14.98 16.94
N LYS A 171 11.12 14.16 17.89
CA LYS A 171 12.18 14.49 18.83
C LYS A 171 13.32 13.49 18.72
N SER A 172 14.46 13.93 18.21
CA SER A 172 15.63 13.05 18.11
C SER A 172 16.84 13.61 18.87
N VAL A 173 17.67 12.71 19.38
CA VAL A 173 18.99 13.00 19.96
C VAL A 173 20.06 12.07 19.38
N SER A 174 21.33 12.45 19.47
CA SER A 174 22.40 11.75 18.76
C SER A 174 22.51 10.24 19.10
N PRO A 175 22.50 9.79 20.38
CA PRO A 175 22.57 8.37 20.70
C PRO A 175 21.23 7.66 20.47
N LEU A 176 21.23 6.53 19.75
CA LEU A 176 20.03 5.71 19.49
C LEU A 176 19.43 5.09 20.76
N THR A 177 20.23 4.94 21.82
CA THR A 177 19.78 4.37 23.11
C THR A 177 18.80 5.26 23.86
N ALA A 178 18.82 6.57 23.59
CA ALA A 178 17.96 7.54 24.22
C ALA A 178 16.50 7.33 23.82
N LYS A 179 15.57 7.48 24.78
CA LYS A 179 14.14 7.20 24.56
C LYS A 179 13.53 7.99 23.40
N ALA A 180 13.92 9.25 23.24
CA ALA A 180 13.46 10.12 22.17
C ALA A 180 13.87 9.58 20.78
N SER A 181 15.03 8.93 20.68
CA SER A 181 15.55 8.46 19.39
C SER A 181 15.10 7.06 19.00
N ARG A 182 14.24 6.38 19.78
CA ARG A 182 13.92 4.97 19.56
C ARG A 182 12.93 4.74 18.42
N ASP A 183 12.04 5.70 18.16
CA ASP A 183 11.08 5.66 17.06
C ASP A 183 11.58 6.31 15.77
N ASP A 184 12.80 6.85 15.79
CA ASP A 184 13.47 7.35 14.60
C ASP A 184 13.64 6.23 13.56
N ILE A 185 13.49 6.57 12.28
CA ILE A 185 13.86 5.68 11.17
C ILE A 185 15.22 6.14 10.65
N VAL A 186 16.24 5.30 10.79
CA VAL A 186 17.63 5.67 10.55
C VAL A 186 18.26 4.84 9.44
N ARG A 187 19.10 5.49 8.64
CA ARG A 187 20.13 4.82 7.82
C ARG A 187 21.37 4.59 8.69
N ALA A 188 21.90 3.37 8.69
CA ALA A 188 23.10 3.01 9.44
C ALA A 188 24.02 2.09 8.64
N ASN A 189 25.25 1.89 9.12
CA ASN A 189 26.27 1.07 8.46
C ASN A 189 26.53 1.51 7.00
N ASN A 190 26.55 2.82 6.76
CA ASN A 190 26.74 3.40 5.42
C ASN A 190 25.76 2.83 4.38
N GLY A 191 24.48 2.65 4.77
CA GLY A 191 23.41 2.21 3.86
C GLY A 191 23.08 0.72 3.92
N ALA A 192 23.87 -0.09 4.63
CA ALA A 192 23.57 -1.52 4.80
C ALA A 192 22.32 -1.78 5.66
N PHE A 193 21.89 -0.80 6.46
CA PHE A 193 20.68 -0.88 7.28
C PHE A 193 19.82 0.37 7.12
N VAL A 194 18.52 0.17 6.91
CA VAL A 194 17.49 1.22 7.00
C VAL A 194 16.32 0.68 7.81
N GLY A 195 16.09 1.23 8.99
CA GLY A 195 15.16 0.62 9.95
C GLY A 195 14.80 1.52 11.12
N LEU A 196 13.98 0.98 12.02
CA LEU A 196 13.73 1.64 13.31
C LEU A 196 15.02 1.66 14.11
N ALA A 197 15.32 2.78 14.77
CA ALA A 197 16.49 2.91 15.62
C ALA A 197 16.48 1.92 16.80
N SER A 198 15.30 1.49 17.26
CA SER A 198 15.17 0.43 18.27
C SER A 198 15.53 -0.97 17.77
N GLU A 199 15.59 -1.18 16.45
CA GLU A 199 15.92 -2.46 15.80
C GLU A 199 17.42 -2.58 15.44
N TYR A 200 18.21 -1.52 15.69
CA TYR A 200 19.64 -1.43 15.38
C TYR A 200 20.49 -1.62 16.63
#